data_AF-A0A0G1XIS2-F1
#
_entry.id   AF-A0A0G1XIS2-F1
#
_cell.length_a   1.000
_cell.length_b   1.000
_cell.length_c   1.000
_cell.angle_alpha   90.00
_cell.angle_beta   90.00
_cell.angle_gamma   90.00
#
_symmetry.space_group_name_H-M   'P 1'
#
loop_
_entity.id
_entity.type
_entity.pdbx_description
1 polymer ?
#
loop_
_entity_poly.entity_id
_entity_poly.type
_entity_poly.pdbx_seq_one_letter_code
_entity_poly.pdbx_strand_id
1 'polypeptide(L)'
;MNQELTALLICPKCGGSLRRESENFSCSVCWASYPIVGGVPMMVPDGAGDKSSLTAERFGYEWTKFAENYDIYKDQFLDWIFPVTPDFFKEKIILDAGCGKGKHSVIAESFGARAVAAVDYGMGSIASARHYIKEHAGHPEKIQLIRGDIRRLPFKPKSFDYIYSVGVLHHLHRAVRCQCGCTDMKERALYGTP
;
A
#
# COMPACT_ATOMS: atom_id res chain seq x y z
N MET A 1 -9.95 0.40 11.20
CA MET A 1 -9.92 0.24 9.74
C MET A 1 -10.69 1.38 9.10
N ASN A 2 -10.17 1.94 8.02
CA ASN A 2 -10.81 3.02 7.27
C ASN A 2 -12.03 2.47 6.49
N GLN A 3 -13.23 2.99 6.76
CA GLN A 3 -14.47 2.47 6.18
C GLN A 3 -14.59 2.74 4.68
N GLU A 4 -14.15 3.92 4.22
CA GLU A 4 -14.16 4.30 2.81
C GLU A 4 -13.30 3.34 1.99
N LEU A 5 -12.03 3.14 2.40
CA LEU A 5 -11.13 2.20 1.73
C LEU A 5 -11.60 0.74 1.82
N THR A 6 -12.23 0.36 2.93
CA THR A 6 -12.81 -0.98 3.09
C THR A 6 -13.93 -1.23 2.07
N ALA A 7 -14.75 -0.21 1.77
CA ALA A 7 -15.85 -0.32 0.80
C ALA A 7 -15.37 -0.44 -0.66
N LEU A 8 -14.10 -0.13 -0.92
CA LEU A 8 -13.46 -0.31 -2.23
C LEU A 8 -12.98 -1.75 -2.46
N LEU A 9 -12.92 -2.58 -1.42
CA LEU A 9 -12.32 -3.91 -1.53
C LEU A 9 -13.17 -4.86 -2.41
N ILE A 10 -12.48 -5.62 -3.27
CA ILE A 10 -13.02 -6.73 -4.04
C ILE A 10 -12.14 -7.96 -3.88
N CYS A 11 -12.67 -9.14 -4.20
CA CYS A 11 -11.93 -10.37 -4.14
C CYS A 11 -10.75 -10.36 -5.16
N PRO A 12 -9.49 -10.43 -4.72
CA PRO A 12 -8.34 -10.46 -5.63
C PRO A 12 -8.24 -11.76 -6.45
N LYS A 13 -9.00 -12.81 -6.09
CA LYS A 13 -9.03 -14.09 -6.82
C LYS A 13 -9.98 -14.06 -8.02
N CYS A 14 -11.14 -13.43 -7.90
CA CYS A 14 -12.19 -13.48 -8.93
C CYS A 14 -12.85 -12.13 -9.28
N GLY A 15 -12.50 -11.05 -8.59
CA GLY A 15 -13.12 -9.73 -8.75
C GLY A 15 -14.49 -9.57 -8.11
N GLY A 16 -15.06 -10.63 -7.52
CA GLY A 16 -16.38 -10.62 -6.88
C GLY A 16 -16.46 -9.79 -5.60
N SER A 17 -17.68 -9.44 -5.20
CA SER A 17 -17.95 -8.69 -3.98
C SER A 17 -17.57 -9.46 -2.71
N LEU A 18 -17.05 -8.73 -1.73
CA LEU A 18 -16.67 -9.26 -0.42
C LEU A 18 -17.72 -8.90 0.63
N ARG A 19 -18.06 -9.87 1.47
CA ARG A 19 -18.79 -9.66 2.73
C ARG A 19 -17.77 -9.49 3.85
N ARG A 20 -17.91 -8.44 4.64
CA ARG A 20 -17.11 -8.23 5.85
C ARG A 20 -17.72 -9.02 7.01
N GLU A 21 -16.89 -9.79 7.69
CA GLU A 21 -17.18 -10.47 8.95
C GLU A 21 -16.37 -9.81 10.08
N SER A 22 -16.41 -10.37 11.30
CA SER A 22 -15.62 -9.84 12.43
C SER A 22 -14.13 -9.90 12.15
N GLU A 23 -13.63 -11.08 11.74
CA GLU A 23 -12.20 -11.39 11.64
C GLU A 23 -11.73 -11.64 10.19
N ASN A 24 -12.61 -11.56 9.19
CA ASN A 24 -12.25 -11.84 7.81
C ASN A 24 -13.13 -11.08 6.79
N PHE A 25 -12.71 -11.11 5.53
CA PHE A 25 -13.56 -10.85 4.38
C PHE A 25 -13.80 -12.16 3.62
N SER A 26 -15.06 -12.44 3.28
CA SER A 26 -15.44 -13.63 2.52
C SER A 26 -16.04 -13.25 1.17
N CYS A 27 -15.55 -13.85 0.10
CA CYS A 27 -16.06 -13.61 -1.25
C CYS A 27 -17.39 -14.32 -1.48
N SER A 28 -18.36 -13.58 -2.00
CA SER A 28 -19.70 -14.09 -2.34
C SER A 28 -19.75 -14.96 -3.61
N VAL A 29 -18.66 -14.99 -4.40
CA VAL A 29 -18.62 -15.67 -5.70
C VAL A 29 -17.74 -16.92 -5.64
N CYS A 30 -16.45 -16.76 -5.29
CA CYS A 30 -15.49 -17.87 -5.26
C CYS A 30 -15.25 -18.44 -3.86
N TRP A 31 -15.94 -17.92 -2.84
CA TRP A 31 -15.87 -18.39 -1.45
C TRP A 31 -14.49 -18.26 -0.79
N ALA A 32 -13.55 -17.55 -1.42
CA ALA A 32 -12.27 -17.24 -0.82
C ALA A 32 -12.45 -16.38 0.44
N SER A 33 -11.70 -16.71 1.50
CA SER A 33 -11.70 -15.97 2.75
C SER A 33 -10.33 -15.33 2.98
N TYR A 34 -10.35 -14.09 3.48
CA TYR A 34 -9.18 -13.25 3.70
C TYR A 34 -9.18 -12.76 5.15
N PRO A 35 -8.29 -13.25 6.02
CA PRO A 35 -8.28 -12.86 7.43
C PRO A 35 -7.89 -11.39 7.62
N ILE A 36 -8.32 -10.81 8.74
CA ILE A 36 -7.92 -9.48 9.20
C ILE A 36 -6.99 -9.66 10.38
N VAL A 37 -5.72 -9.29 10.26
CA VAL A 37 -4.72 -9.45 11.33
C VAL A 37 -4.31 -8.08 11.86
N GLY A 38 -4.72 -7.80 13.10
CA GLY A 38 -4.49 -6.50 13.74
C GLY A 38 -5.11 -5.34 12.95
N GLY A 39 -6.27 -5.54 12.33
CA GLY A 39 -6.91 -4.51 11.49
C GLY A 39 -6.28 -4.32 10.10
N VAL A 40 -5.43 -5.25 9.65
CA VAL A 40 -4.89 -5.28 8.28
C VAL A 40 -5.52 -6.44 7.51
N PRO A 41 -6.27 -6.19 6.43
CA PRO A 41 -6.80 -7.24 5.56
C PRO A 41 -5.68 -8.00 4.84
N MET A 42 -5.70 -9.33 4.89
CA MET A 42 -4.75 -10.22 4.23
C MET A 42 -5.27 -10.68 2.86
N MET A 43 -5.26 -9.79 1.89
CA MET A 43 -5.89 -9.92 0.58
C MET A 43 -4.96 -10.53 -0.48
N VAL A 44 -4.34 -11.67 -0.18
CA VAL A 44 -3.49 -12.39 -1.15
C VAL A 44 -4.23 -13.65 -1.63
N PRO A 45 -4.45 -13.83 -2.94
CA PRO A 45 -5.08 -15.04 -3.47
C PRO A 45 -4.14 -16.24 -3.29
N ASP A 46 -4.69 -17.34 -2.80
CA ASP A 46 -4.04 -18.65 -2.61
C ASP A 46 -2.93 -18.68 -1.55
N GLY A 47 -3.30 -19.05 -0.31
CA GLY A 47 -2.41 -19.77 0.61
C GLY A 47 -1.00 -19.21 0.86
N ALA A 48 -0.76 -17.90 0.71
CA ALA A 48 0.49 -17.26 1.07
C ALA A 48 0.63 -17.14 2.60
N GLY A 49 0.56 -18.31 3.26
CA GLY A 49 1.20 -18.52 4.53
C GLY A 49 2.70 -18.42 4.28
N ASP A 50 3.23 -17.20 4.39
CA ASP A 50 4.65 -17.09 4.67
C ASP A 50 4.85 -17.75 6.04
N LYS A 51 5.66 -18.82 6.07
CA LYS A 51 6.27 -19.36 7.28
C LYS A 51 7.30 -18.36 7.84
N SER A 52 6.92 -17.09 7.97
CA SER A 52 7.77 -16.01 8.46
C SER A 52 7.11 -15.34 9.67
N SER A 53 6.58 -16.16 10.60
CA SER A 53 6.26 -15.72 11.96
C SER A 53 7.50 -15.26 12.75
N LEU A 54 8.71 -15.29 12.16
CA LEU A 54 9.99 -15.08 12.83
C LEU A 54 10.77 -13.82 12.40
N THR A 55 10.22 -12.96 11.53
CA THR A 55 11.02 -11.84 10.97
C THR A 55 10.50 -10.44 11.27
N ALA A 56 9.26 -10.28 11.75
CA ALA A 56 8.72 -8.96 12.10
C ALA A 56 9.50 -8.28 13.24
N GLU A 57 9.91 -9.04 14.27
CA GLU A 57 10.72 -8.50 15.38
C GLU A 57 12.17 -8.19 14.96
N ARG A 58 12.79 -9.05 14.13
CA ARG A 58 14.18 -8.82 13.68
C ARG A 58 14.31 -7.64 12.72
N PHE A 59 13.33 -7.43 11.84
CA PHE A 59 13.30 -6.25 10.96
C PHE A 59 12.82 -4.97 11.67
N GLY A 60 12.17 -5.05 12.83
CA GLY A 60 11.85 -3.85 13.62
C GLY A 60 13.08 -3.21 14.28
N TYR A 61 14.09 -4.02 14.60
CA TYR A 61 15.23 -3.62 15.42
C TYR A 61 16.41 -3.01 14.62
N GLU A 62 16.60 -3.41 13.35
CA GLU A 62 17.70 -2.86 12.54
C GLU A 62 17.43 -1.46 11.99
N TRP A 63 16.18 -0.99 12.01
CA TRP A 63 15.77 0.25 11.33
C TRP A 63 15.33 1.39 12.26
N THR A 64 15.33 1.15 13.58
CA THR A 64 15.01 2.16 14.62
C THR A 64 16.17 3.13 14.92
N LYS A 65 17.23 3.15 14.12
CA LYS A 65 18.47 3.90 14.39
C LYS A 65 18.89 4.92 13.34
N PHE A 66 17.95 5.53 12.64
CA PHE A 66 18.23 6.77 11.93
C PHE A 66 17.14 7.78 12.25
N ALA A 67 17.53 8.87 12.94
CA ALA A 67 16.75 10.10 12.96
C ALA A 67 16.69 10.59 11.51
N GLU A 68 15.70 10.08 10.80
CA GLU A 68 15.55 10.15 9.37
C GLU A 68 15.10 11.57 9.00
N ASN A 69 15.90 12.30 8.21
CA ASN A 69 15.59 13.67 7.78
C ASN A 69 14.34 13.68 6.88
N TYR A 70 13.18 13.89 7.52
CA TYR A 70 11.85 13.78 6.92
C TYR A 70 11.69 14.66 5.66
N ASP A 71 12.30 15.85 5.64
CA ASP A 71 12.17 16.77 4.51
C ASP A 71 12.94 16.32 3.26
N ILE A 72 14.13 15.72 3.42
CA ILE A 72 14.89 15.15 2.29
C ILE A 72 14.07 14.05 1.59
N TYR A 73 13.30 13.26 2.36
CA TYR A 73 12.46 12.21 1.79
C TYR A 73 11.24 12.74 1.06
N LYS A 74 10.67 13.87 1.48
CA LYS A 74 9.59 14.52 0.74
C LYS A 74 10.07 14.98 -0.62
N ASP A 75 11.22 15.66 -0.67
CA ASP A 75 11.77 16.17 -1.92
C ASP A 75 12.10 15.03 -2.88
N GLN A 76 12.77 13.98 -2.37
CA GLN A 76 13.04 12.77 -3.16
C GLN A 76 11.75 12.09 -3.68
N PHE A 77 10.70 12.03 -2.85
CA PHE A 77 9.42 11.47 -3.25
C PHE A 77 8.77 12.31 -4.37
N LEU A 78 8.75 13.63 -4.22
CA LEU A 78 8.23 14.57 -5.22
C LEU A 78 8.97 14.48 -6.56
N ASP A 79 10.30 14.33 -6.53
CA ASP A 79 11.12 14.12 -7.72
C ASP A 79 10.75 12.84 -8.47
N TRP A 80 10.40 11.78 -7.74
CA TRP A 80 9.98 10.50 -8.33
C TRP A 80 8.58 10.55 -8.94
N ILE A 81 7.68 11.36 -8.40
CA ILE A 81 6.29 11.49 -8.88
C ILE A 81 6.04 12.72 -9.76
N PHE A 82 7.08 13.47 -10.12
CA PHE A 82 6.99 14.67 -10.95
C PHE A 82 6.10 14.46 -12.19
N PRO A 83 5.22 15.41 -12.56
CA PRO A 83 5.08 16.78 -12.05
C PRO A 83 4.07 16.94 -10.90
N VAL A 84 3.74 15.86 -10.19
CA VAL A 84 2.78 15.93 -9.08
C VAL A 84 3.37 16.74 -7.92
N THR A 85 2.60 17.70 -7.40
CA THR A 85 2.98 18.55 -6.26
C THR A 85 2.23 18.14 -4.98
N PRO A 86 2.66 18.61 -3.78
CA PRO A 86 1.94 18.33 -2.54
C PRO A 86 0.44 18.69 -2.59
N ASP A 87 0.10 19.85 -3.16
CA ASP A 87 -1.29 20.31 -3.26
C ASP A 87 -2.19 19.35 -4.06
N PHE A 88 -1.61 18.57 -4.97
CA PHE A 88 -2.36 17.59 -5.73
C PHE A 88 -2.97 16.52 -4.83
N PHE A 89 -2.39 16.19 -3.68
CA PHE A 89 -2.89 15.13 -2.79
C PHE A 89 -4.10 15.54 -1.96
N LYS A 90 -4.36 16.85 -1.79
CA LYS A 90 -5.43 17.37 -0.93
C LYS A 90 -6.78 16.74 -1.28
N GLU A 91 -7.43 16.18 -0.26
CA GLU A 91 -8.77 15.57 -0.32
C GLU A 91 -8.92 14.35 -1.26
N LYS A 92 -7.80 13.78 -1.75
CA LYS A 92 -7.82 12.63 -2.65
C LYS A 92 -7.72 11.29 -1.93
N ILE A 93 -8.26 10.26 -2.59
CA ILE A 93 -8.02 8.85 -2.26
C ILE A 93 -6.80 8.37 -3.05
N ILE A 94 -5.78 7.91 -2.33
CA ILE A 94 -4.47 7.56 -2.89
C ILE A 94 -4.21 6.06 -2.70
N LEU A 95 -3.54 5.45 -3.68
CA LEU A 95 -2.97 4.11 -3.56
C LEU A 95 -1.45 4.15 -3.63
N ASP A 96 -0.81 3.70 -2.55
CA ASP A 96 0.62 3.37 -2.47
C ASP A 96 0.79 1.87 -2.77
N ALA A 97 1.09 1.56 -4.02
CA ALA A 97 1.20 0.19 -4.52
C ALA A 97 2.63 -0.35 -4.31
N GLY A 98 2.79 -1.15 -3.25
CA GLY A 98 4.08 -1.64 -2.74
C GLY A 98 4.67 -0.64 -1.74
N CYS A 99 3.94 -0.39 -0.65
CA CYS A 99 4.26 0.66 0.31
C CYS A 99 5.56 0.41 1.10
N GLY A 100 6.13 -0.80 1.06
CA GLY A 100 7.32 -1.15 1.81
C GLY A 100 7.13 -0.86 3.31
N LYS A 101 8.00 -0.03 3.88
CA LYS A 101 7.90 0.43 5.28
C LYS A 101 6.90 1.57 5.52
N GLY A 102 6.07 1.95 4.55
CA GLY A 102 5.01 2.96 4.70
C GLY A 102 5.46 4.43 4.62
N LYS A 103 6.73 4.69 4.30
CA LYS A 103 7.31 6.05 4.26
C LYS A 103 6.53 7.00 3.36
N HIS A 104 6.28 6.59 2.12
CA HIS A 104 5.59 7.44 1.15
C HIS A 104 4.09 7.56 1.48
N SER A 105 3.49 6.54 2.10
CA SER A 105 2.11 6.61 2.58
C SER A 105 1.93 7.72 3.63
N VAL A 106 2.89 7.85 4.55
CA VAL A 106 2.92 8.93 5.55
C VAL A 106 3.13 10.29 4.90
N ILE A 107 4.01 10.39 3.89
CA ILE A 107 4.21 11.64 3.15
C ILE A 107 2.93 12.05 2.41
N ALA A 108 2.27 11.13 1.71
CA ALA A 108 1.01 11.39 1.01
C ALA A 108 -0.10 11.85 1.96
N GLU A 109 -0.20 11.24 3.16
CA GLU A 109 -1.09 11.70 4.23
C GLU A 109 -0.74 13.13 4.67
N SER A 110 0.55 13.42 4.90
CA SER A 110 1.02 14.75 5.30
C SER A 110 0.80 15.85 4.24
N PHE A 111 0.62 15.47 2.98
CA PHE A 111 0.22 16.39 1.90
C PHE A 111 -1.29 16.65 1.84
N GLY A 112 -2.08 16.04 2.72
CA GLY A 112 -3.51 16.27 2.86
C GLY A 112 -4.39 15.25 2.13
N ALA A 113 -3.87 14.07 1.81
CA ALA A 113 -4.71 12.98 1.30
C ALA A 113 -5.88 12.69 2.25
N ARG A 114 -7.09 12.51 1.68
CA ARG A 114 -8.28 12.13 2.45
C ARG A 114 -8.13 10.72 3.01
N ALA A 115 -7.61 9.82 2.18
CA ALA A 115 -7.36 8.43 2.55
C ALA A 115 -6.20 7.87 1.71
N VAL A 116 -5.38 7.00 2.32
CA VAL A 116 -4.27 6.31 1.66
C VAL A 116 -4.42 4.81 1.85
N ALA A 117 -4.60 4.07 0.77
CA ALA A 117 -4.44 2.62 0.76
C ALA A 117 -2.95 2.30 0.57
N ALA A 118 -2.35 1.63 1.55
CA ALA A 118 -0.95 1.22 1.52
C ALA A 118 -0.88 -0.29 1.37
N VAL A 119 -0.48 -0.76 0.18
CA VAL A 119 -0.48 -2.19 -0.16
C VAL A 119 0.93 -2.71 -0.23
N ASP A 120 1.23 -3.85 0.40
CA ASP A 120 2.46 -4.59 0.14
C ASP A 120 2.21 -6.09 0.20
N TYR A 121 3.01 -6.87 -0.52
CA TYR A 121 2.89 -8.33 -0.51
C TYR A 121 3.57 -8.96 0.71
N GLY A 122 4.71 -8.41 1.12
CA GLY A 122 5.58 -9.01 2.14
C GLY A 122 5.07 -8.75 3.56
N MET A 123 4.96 -9.81 4.38
CA MET A 123 4.54 -9.61 5.78
C MET A 123 5.55 -8.78 6.59
N GLY A 124 6.85 -8.91 6.31
CA GLY A 124 7.87 -8.04 6.92
C GLY A 124 7.59 -6.56 6.67
N SER A 125 7.33 -6.19 5.40
CA SER A 125 6.96 -4.83 5.00
C SER A 125 5.71 -4.34 5.73
N ILE A 126 4.65 -5.15 5.77
CA ILE A 126 3.39 -4.80 6.47
C ILE A 126 3.63 -4.57 7.96
N ALA A 127 4.47 -5.38 8.61
CA ALA A 127 4.80 -5.21 10.02
C ALA A 127 5.60 -3.91 10.26
N SER A 128 6.63 -3.65 9.45
CA SER A 128 7.42 -2.42 9.53
C SER A 128 6.58 -1.18 9.24
N ALA A 129 5.74 -1.21 8.20
CA ALA A 129 4.85 -0.12 7.84
C ALA A 129 3.87 0.23 8.96
N ARG A 130 3.31 -0.78 9.62
CA ARG A 130 2.42 -0.57 10.76
C ARG A 130 3.10 0.21 11.88
N HIS A 131 4.36 -0.11 12.19
CA HIS A 131 5.12 0.61 13.21
C HIS A 131 5.42 2.04 12.75
N TYR A 132 5.97 2.20 11.55
CA TYR A 132 6.36 3.49 11.00
C TYR A 132 5.19 4.47 10.88
N ILE A 133 4.05 4.01 10.34
CA ILE A 133 2.82 4.81 10.22
C ILE A 133 2.33 5.26 11.59
N LYS A 134 2.33 4.37 12.59
CA LYS A 134 1.88 4.72 13.94
C LYS A 134 2.76 5.80 14.59
N GLU A 135 4.05 5.79 14.29
CA GLU A 135 5.02 6.73 14.88
C GLU A 135 5.06 8.07 14.14
N HIS A 136 4.86 8.09 12.82
CA HIS A 136 5.15 9.26 11.99
C HIS A 136 3.95 9.92 11.31
N ALA A 137 2.81 9.22 11.17
CA ALA A 137 1.62 9.82 10.57
C ALA A 137 0.96 10.81 11.53
N GLY A 138 0.51 11.96 11.00
CA GLY A 138 -0.32 12.88 11.78
C GLY A 138 -1.70 12.30 12.04
N HIS A 139 -2.24 11.58 11.05
CA HIS A 139 -3.53 10.90 11.08
C HIS A 139 -3.40 9.44 10.61
N PRO A 140 -2.86 8.53 11.44
CA PRO A 140 -2.63 7.14 11.05
C PRO A 140 -3.92 6.41 10.62
N GLU A 141 -5.09 6.83 11.11
CA GLU A 141 -6.40 6.30 10.71
C GLU A 141 -6.79 6.56 9.25
N LYS A 142 -6.17 7.56 8.60
CA LYS A 142 -6.34 7.83 7.16
C LYS A 142 -5.57 6.83 6.30
N ILE A 143 -4.58 6.14 6.86
CA ILE A 143 -3.76 5.16 6.14
C ILE A 143 -4.24 3.75 6.48
N GLN A 144 -4.85 3.07 5.52
CA GLN A 144 -5.19 1.67 5.67
C GLN A 144 -4.09 0.81 5.05
N LEU A 145 -3.45 -0.01 5.86
CA LEU A 145 -2.58 -1.08 5.36
C LEU A 145 -3.41 -2.26 4.87
N ILE A 146 -3.01 -2.83 3.74
CA ILE A 146 -3.57 -4.07 3.19
C ILE A 146 -2.39 -4.93 2.74
N ARG A 147 -2.37 -6.21 3.11
CA ARG A 147 -1.45 -7.15 2.47
C ARG A 147 -2.07 -7.59 1.14
N GLY A 148 -1.40 -7.36 0.01
CA GLY A 148 -1.96 -7.64 -1.30
C GLY A 148 -0.91 -7.76 -2.40
N ASP A 149 -1.27 -8.39 -3.50
CA ASP A 149 -0.43 -8.49 -4.69
C ASP A 149 -0.79 -7.37 -5.68
N ILE A 150 0.19 -6.53 -6.04
CA ILE A 150 -0.02 -5.42 -6.98
C ILE A 150 -0.42 -5.90 -8.40
N ARG A 151 -0.13 -7.16 -8.74
CA ARG A 151 -0.56 -7.79 -10.00
C ARG A 151 -2.07 -8.10 -9.99
N ARG A 152 -2.69 -8.16 -8.81
CA ARG A 152 -4.09 -8.50 -8.57
C ARG A 152 -4.63 -7.66 -7.39
N LEU A 153 -4.64 -6.34 -7.57
CA LEU A 153 -5.05 -5.43 -6.51
C LEU A 153 -6.49 -5.70 -6.04
N PRO A 154 -6.74 -5.73 -4.72
CA PRO A 154 -8.03 -6.09 -4.16
C PRO A 154 -9.00 -4.90 -4.15
N PHE A 155 -9.01 -4.05 -5.19
CA PHE A 155 -9.86 -2.85 -5.25
C PHE A 155 -10.71 -2.80 -6.50
N LYS A 156 -11.91 -2.22 -6.36
CA LYS A 156 -12.75 -1.83 -7.49
C LYS A 156 -11.93 -1.00 -8.50
N PRO A 157 -12.02 -1.26 -9.81
CA PRO A 157 -11.37 -0.43 -10.82
C PRO A 157 -11.78 1.05 -10.68
N LYS A 158 -10.88 1.97 -11.04
CA LYS A 158 -11.13 3.43 -11.03
C LYS A 158 -11.62 3.99 -9.67
N SER A 159 -11.11 3.47 -8.56
CA SER A 159 -11.50 3.90 -7.21
C SER A 159 -10.53 4.85 -6.51
N PHE A 160 -9.43 5.20 -7.18
CA PHE A 160 -8.39 6.07 -6.64
C PHE A 160 -8.22 7.26 -7.56
N ASP A 161 -8.01 8.43 -6.97
CA ASP A 161 -7.70 9.66 -7.71
C ASP A 161 -6.25 9.66 -8.17
N TYR A 162 -5.37 8.95 -7.45
CA TYR A 162 -3.98 8.78 -7.80
C TYR A 162 -3.39 7.48 -7.28
N ILE A 163 -2.49 6.89 -8.06
CA ILE A 163 -1.78 5.67 -7.73
C ILE A 163 -0.30 5.89 -8.02
N TYR A 164 0.57 5.55 -7.08
CA TYR A 164 2.00 5.52 -7.30
C TYR A 164 2.60 4.19 -6.82
N SER A 165 3.74 3.83 -7.38
CA SER A 165 4.54 2.68 -6.95
C SER A 165 6.01 3.08 -7.00
N VAL A 166 6.63 3.21 -5.84
CA VAL A 166 7.97 3.80 -5.70
C VAL A 166 8.89 2.80 -5.01
N GLY A 167 10.01 2.45 -5.67
CA GLY A 167 11.02 1.51 -5.14
C GLY A 167 10.64 0.03 -5.22
N VAL A 168 9.48 -0.30 -5.78
CA VAL A 168 8.92 -1.68 -5.82
C VAL A 168 9.30 -2.40 -7.11
N LEU A 169 9.39 -1.63 -8.18
CA LEU A 169 9.13 -2.12 -9.51
C LEU A 169 10.47 -2.25 -10.30
N HIS A 170 11.59 -1.91 -9.63
CA HIS A 170 12.98 -2.31 -9.95
C HIS A 170 13.25 -3.82 -9.79
N HIS A 171 12.39 -4.58 -9.07
CA HIS A 171 12.52 -6.03 -8.89
C HIS A 171 11.65 -6.86 -9.85
N LEU A 172 10.83 -6.20 -10.69
CA LEU A 172 9.95 -6.85 -11.64
C LEU A 172 10.55 -6.72 -13.03
N HIS A 173 11.19 -7.79 -13.50
CA HIS A 173 11.81 -7.96 -14.82
C HIS A 173 10.86 -7.76 -16.03
N ARG A 174 9.61 -7.34 -15.78
CA ARG A 174 8.57 -7.14 -16.79
C ARG A 174 7.57 -6.11 -16.28
N ALA A 175 7.28 -5.07 -17.06
CA ALA A 175 6.26 -4.07 -16.77
C ALA A 175 4.93 -4.76 -16.42
N VAL A 176 4.51 -4.65 -15.16
CA VAL A 176 3.22 -5.18 -14.70
C VAL A 176 2.15 -4.15 -15.00
N ARG A 177 1.25 -4.49 -15.90
CA ARG A 177 0.04 -3.73 -16.16
C ARG A 177 -0.90 -3.93 -14.96
N CYS A 178 -1.12 -2.90 -14.15
CA CYS A 178 -2.12 -2.98 -13.07
C CYS A 178 -3.50 -3.22 -13.67
N GLN A 179 -4.17 -4.29 -13.26
CA GLN A 179 -5.53 -4.62 -13.69
C GLN A 179 -6.58 -3.58 -13.22
N CYS A 180 -6.20 -2.61 -12.40
CA CYS A 180 -7.04 -1.50 -11.97
C CYS A 180 -7.42 -0.48 -13.08
N GLY A 181 -6.80 -0.58 -14.27
CA GLY A 181 -7.12 0.27 -15.42
C GLY A 181 -6.40 1.63 -15.43
N CYS A 182 -5.32 1.78 -14.67
CA CYS A 182 -4.58 3.03 -14.56
C CYS A 182 -3.56 3.19 -15.70
N THR A 183 -3.64 4.31 -16.40
CA THR A 183 -2.69 4.73 -17.45
C THR A 183 -1.37 5.28 -16.88
N ASP A 184 -1.34 5.70 -15.61
CA ASP A 184 -0.25 6.49 -15.04
C ASP A 184 0.35 5.87 -13.76
N MET A 185 0.90 4.66 -13.85
CA MET A 185 1.90 4.23 -12.86
C MET A 185 3.26 4.77 -13.28
N LYS A 186 3.73 5.84 -12.64
CA LYS A 186 5.09 6.34 -12.85
C LYS A 186 6.06 5.59 -11.95
N GLU A 187 6.93 4.82 -12.56
CA GLU A 187 8.22 4.48 -11.98
C GLU A 187 9.29 5.36 -12.59
N ARG A 188 10.17 5.91 -11.77
CA ARG A 188 11.54 6.16 -12.20
C ARG A 188 12.40 5.02 -11.68
N ALA A 189 12.62 4.02 -12.53
CA ALA A 189 13.64 3.01 -12.32
C ALA A 189 14.98 3.48 -12.89
N LEU A 190 16.01 3.32 -12.08
CA LEU A 190 17.36 3.87 -12.23
C LEU A 190 17.96 3.51 -13.59
N TYR A 191 18.32 4.50 -14.40
CA TYR A 191 19.62 4.75 -15.04
C TYR A 191 19.47 5.84 -16.11
N GLY A 192 20.00 7.04 -15.80
CA GLY A 192 20.42 8.04 -16.79
C GLY A 192 19.36 9.03 -17.28
N THR A 193 19.36 10.23 -16.68
CA THR A 193 19.28 11.48 -17.47
C THR A 193 20.51 11.56 -18.41
N PRO A 194 20.45 12.26 -19.55
CA PRO A 194 19.84 13.59 -19.73
C PRO A 194 18.38 13.59 -20.16
#